data_AF-A0AAN0XWW4-F1
#
_entry.id   AF-A0AAN0XWW4-F1
#
_cell.length_a   1.000
_cell.length_b   1.000
_cell.length_c   1.000
_cell.angle_alpha   90.00
_cell.angle_beta   90.00
_cell.angle_gamma   90.00
#
_symmetry.space_group_name_H-M   'P 1'
#
loop_
_entity.id
_entity.type
_entity.pdbx_description
1 polymer ?
#
loop_
_entity_poly.entity_id
_entity_poly.type
_entity_poly.pdbx_seq_one_letter_code
_entity_poly.pdbx_strand_id
1 'polypeptide(L)'
;MAACLALLGCDRSSSVEAKFENYLERLANVQEKDAMEVAISPPEYPRKRDLFQQPSRQTVGLVDALQLSKCHLMELVAQRNTVLGKVQDQFRSLEYEVALLIGLKSCLATNELNAELNQDLQRIYAVKWQELPLHITNTLYSSDVLYANAFSTNWYTEETNQGLYSLQSALQALSTLHALYLKEELPEYFDILSYQEEIEKYDQLGRISYSLQSATVYLHASTQQLKQHDSVIFCGKNRDTTKYRRLKNVFQKYYVGEIQPYLADLNSAYHTLSPHIDILYTVNLDKQYHHPVQSAYTEYKQATINHAQYWMSLFKRCGDQVGQSR
;
A
#
# COMPACT_ATOMS: atom_id res chain seq x y z
N MET A 1 31.99 -18.71 -38.14
CA MET A 1 30.64 -18.51 -37.57
C MET A 1 30.79 -17.51 -36.44
N ALA A 2 30.44 -16.24 -36.67
CA ALA A 2 30.56 -15.17 -35.68
C ALA A 2 29.29 -15.15 -34.83
N ALA A 3 29.44 -15.34 -33.52
CA ALA A 3 28.37 -15.19 -32.55
C ALA A 3 28.18 -13.70 -32.23
N CYS A 4 27.08 -13.12 -32.69
CA CYS A 4 26.63 -11.81 -32.21
C CYS A 4 26.09 -11.96 -30.78
N LEU A 5 26.85 -11.48 -29.80
CA LEU A 5 26.29 -11.15 -28.49
C LEU A 5 25.48 -9.86 -28.63
N ALA A 6 24.15 -9.99 -28.63
CA ALA A 6 23.26 -8.86 -28.46
C ALA A 6 23.32 -8.40 -26.99
N LEU A 7 23.97 -7.27 -26.75
CA LEU A 7 23.86 -6.54 -25.49
C LEU A 7 22.46 -5.92 -25.43
N LEU A 8 21.52 -6.59 -24.76
CA LEU A 8 20.27 -5.97 -24.31
C LEU A 8 20.61 -5.04 -23.14
N GLY A 9 21.00 -3.81 -23.44
CA GLY A 9 21.06 -2.76 -22.43
C GLY A 9 19.63 -2.39 -22.03
N CYS A 10 19.28 -2.57 -20.75
CA CYS A 10 18.06 -1.98 -20.20
C CYS A 10 18.08 -0.48 -20.48
N ASP A 11 17.07 0.00 -21.22
CA ASP A 11 16.92 1.40 -21.56
C ASP A 11 16.52 2.21 -20.32
N ARG A 12 17.51 2.52 -19.46
CA ARG A 12 17.35 3.36 -18.26
C ARG A 12 16.73 4.71 -18.56
N SER A 13 16.82 5.20 -19.81
CA SER A 13 16.31 6.52 -20.22
C SER A 13 14.78 6.63 -20.17
N SER A 14 14.06 5.50 -20.13
CA SER A 14 12.60 5.45 -20.09
C SER A 14 11.99 5.31 -18.68
N SER A 15 12.83 5.10 -17.66
CA SER A 15 12.35 4.88 -16.28
C SER A 15 11.68 6.12 -15.69
N VAL A 16 10.74 5.92 -14.76
CA VAL A 16 10.06 7.02 -14.03
C VAL A 16 11.08 7.91 -13.32
N GLU A 17 12.08 7.31 -12.68
CA GLU A 17 13.15 8.03 -12.01
C GLU A 17 13.93 8.93 -12.97
N ALA A 18 14.34 8.40 -14.13
CA ALA A 18 15.06 9.17 -15.13
C ALA A 18 14.26 10.38 -15.65
N LYS A 19 12.92 10.30 -15.69
CA LYS A 19 12.07 11.45 -16.03
C LYS A 19 12.19 12.57 -14.99
N PHE A 20 12.18 12.23 -13.70
CA PHE A 20 12.37 13.21 -12.62
C PHE A 20 13.79 13.78 -12.61
N GLU A 21 14.82 12.95 -12.76
CA GLU A 21 16.22 13.38 -12.83
C GLU A 21 16.44 14.34 -14.01
N ASN A 22 15.98 13.97 -15.21
CA ASN A 22 16.07 14.82 -16.40
C ASN A 22 15.31 16.12 -16.18
N TYR A 23 14.11 16.09 -15.61
CA TYR A 23 13.39 17.32 -15.31
C TYR A 23 14.20 18.25 -14.39
N LEU A 24 14.73 17.74 -13.28
CA LEU A 24 15.55 18.52 -12.35
C LEU A 24 16.82 19.07 -13.01
N GLU A 25 17.52 18.26 -13.80
CA GLU A 25 18.71 18.66 -14.54
C GLU A 25 18.41 19.79 -15.54
N ARG A 26 17.27 19.71 -16.25
CA ARG A 26 16.86 20.75 -17.21
C ARG A 26 16.52 22.06 -16.51
N LEU A 27 15.92 22.02 -15.32
CA LEU A 27 15.68 23.22 -14.52
C LEU A 27 17.00 23.89 -14.13
N ALA A 28 17.95 23.11 -13.59
CA ALA A 28 19.26 23.58 -13.16
C ALA A 28 20.08 24.18 -14.32
N ASN A 29 20.07 23.51 -15.48
CA ASN A 29 20.73 23.97 -16.71
C ASN A 29 20.21 25.34 -17.17
N VAL A 30 18.90 25.60 -17.10
CA VAL A 30 18.35 26.93 -17.45
C VAL A 30 18.80 28.00 -16.46
N GLN A 31 18.99 27.64 -15.19
CA GLN A 31 19.50 28.51 -14.14
C GLN A 31 21.02 28.67 -14.16
N GLU A 32 21.73 27.89 -15.01
CA GLU A 32 23.21 27.81 -15.07
C GLU A 32 23.80 27.44 -13.70
N LYS A 33 23.22 26.41 -13.09
CA LYS A 33 23.61 25.84 -11.80
C LYS A 33 23.68 24.32 -11.90
N ASP A 34 24.42 23.72 -10.98
CA ASP A 34 24.38 22.28 -10.79
C ASP A 34 23.02 21.86 -10.22
N ALA A 35 22.54 20.70 -10.65
CA ALA A 35 21.31 20.13 -10.13
C ALA A 35 21.48 19.72 -8.66
N MET A 36 20.47 19.96 -7.83
CA MET A 36 20.47 19.44 -6.46
C MET A 36 20.61 17.93 -6.47
N GLU A 37 21.46 17.41 -5.58
CA GLU A 37 21.58 15.97 -5.38
C GLU A 37 20.31 15.42 -4.72
N VAL A 38 19.78 14.33 -5.28
CA VAL A 38 18.64 13.60 -4.74
C VAL A 38 19.11 12.25 -4.27
N ALA A 39 18.86 11.96 -2.99
CA ALA A 39 19.13 10.65 -2.40
C ALA A 39 17.82 10.09 -1.83
N ILE A 40 17.31 9.04 -2.46
CA ILE A 40 16.18 8.28 -1.92
C ILE A 40 16.75 7.28 -0.92
N SER A 41 16.47 7.50 0.37
CA SER A 41 16.84 6.54 1.39
C SER A 41 15.88 5.35 1.30
N PRO A 42 16.37 4.11 1.25
CA PRO A 42 15.49 2.95 1.32
C PRO A 42 14.75 2.99 2.66
N PRO A 43 13.43 2.80 2.65
CA PRO A 43 12.65 2.75 3.90
C PRO A 43 13.14 1.61 4.80
N GLU A 44 13.26 1.89 6.09
CA GLU A 44 13.54 0.85 7.09
C GLU A 44 12.25 0.09 7.41
N TYR A 45 12.19 -1.16 6.98
CA TYR A 45 11.01 -2.00 7.21
C TYR A 45 11.17 -2.89 8.45
N PRO A 46 10.14 -2.99 9.30
CA PRO A 46 10.16 -3.88 10.46
C PRO A 46 10.31 -5.34 10.04
N ARG A 47 11.02 -6.15 10.82
CA ARG A 47 11.12 -7.58 10.49
C ARG A 47 9.77 -8.24 10.71
N LYS A 48 9.33 -9.08 9.78
CA LYS A 48 8.08 -9.86 9.85
C LYS A 48 7.81 -10.52 11.22
N ARG A 49 8.86 -11.06 11.86
CA ARG A 49 8.75 -11.69 13.20
C ARG A 49 8.40 -10.74 14.34
N ASP A 50 8.75 -9.46 14.20
CA ASP A 50 8.46 -8.42 15.19
C ASP A 50 7.00 -7.92 15.03
N LEU A 51 6.38 -8.20 13.87
CA LEU A 51 4.99 -7.87 13.55
C LEU A 51 3.99 -8.98 13.91
N PHE A 52 4.46 -10.23 13.99
CA PHE A 52 3.63 -11.39 14.29
C PHE A 52 3.24 -11.43 15.76
N GLN A 53 1.94 -11.59 16.03
CA GLN A 53 1.38 -11.74 17.36
C GLN A 53 0.92 -13.19 17.55
N GLN A 54 1.37 -13.86 18.60
CA GLN A 54 1.07 -15.27 18.84
C GLN A 54 -0.37 -15.42 19.40
N PRO A 55 -1.31 -16.09 18.69
CA PRO A 55 -2.62 -16.41 19.24
C PRO A 55 -2.52 -17.46 20.35
N SER A 56 -3.44 -17.44 21.31
CA SER A 56 -3.53 -18.44 22.36
C SER A 56 -3.97 -19.79 21.80
N ARG A 57 -3.47 -20.87 22.42
CA ARG A 57 -3.90 -22.23 22.09
C ARG A 57 -5.07 -22.62 22.99
N GLN A 58 -6.19 -22.95 22.37
CA GLN A 58 -7.36 -23.51 23.04
C GLN A 58 -7.41 -25.02 22.79
N THR A 59 -7.80 -25.80 23.81
CA THR A 59 -7.87 -27.27 23.72
C THR A 59 -9.16 -27.77 24.33
N VAL A 60 -9.73 -28.81 23.73
CA VAL A 60 -10.86 -29.59 24.24
C VAL A 60 -10.42 -31.04 24.36
N GLY A 61 -10.94 -31.77 25.35
CA GLY A 61 -10.68 -33.20 25.49
C GLY A 61 -11.11 -33.98 24.25
N LEU A 62 -10.37 -35.03 23.87
CA LEU A 62 -10.64 -35.80 22.65
C LEU A 62 -12.05 -36.41 22.63
N VAL A 63 -12.50 -36.94 23.79
CA VAL A 63 -13.82 -37.57 23.92
C VAL A 63 -14.93 -36.53 23.74
N ASP A 64 -14.76 -35.33 24.30
CA ASP A 64 -15.73 -34.25 24.14
C ASP A 64 -15.73 -33.69 22.73
N ALA A 65 -14.55 -33.61 22.09
CA ALA A 65 -14.44 -33.20 20.69
C ALA A 65 -15.29 -34.07 19.75
N LEU A 66 -15.45 -35.38 20.02
CA LEU A 66 -16.33 -36.27 19.23
C LEU A 66 -17.78 -35.78 19.16
N GLN A 67 -18.26 -35.08 20.19
CA GLN A 67 -19.62 -34.53 20.23
C GLN A 67 -19.82 -33.36 19.27
N LEU A 68 -18.73 -32.71 18.80
CA LEU A 68 -18.80 -31.62 17.81
C LEU A 68 -19.35 -32.08 16.45
N SER A 69 -19.41 -33.39 16.20
CA SER A 69 -20.07 -33.96 15.02
C SER A 69 -21.57 -33.67 14.98
N LYS A 70 -22.22 -33.55 16.14
CA LYS A 70 -23.66 -33.22 16.25
C LYS A 70 -24.01 -31.87 15.62
N CYS A 71 -23.08 -30.92 15.71
CA CYS A 71 -23.23 -29.58 15.16
C CYS A 71 -22.30 -29.31 13.95
N HIS A 72 -21.78 -30.37 13.31
CA HIS A 72 -20.89 -30.29 12.14
C HIS A 72 -19.55 -29.54 12.35
N LEU A 73 -19.21 -29.16 13.58
CA LEU A 73 -17.98 -28.43 13.88
C LEU A 73 -16.73 -29.34 13.90
N MET A 74 -16.92 -30.66 14.03
CA MET A 74 -15.81 -31.62 14.08
C MET A 74 -14.92 -31.57 12.84
N GLU A 75 -15.50 -31.46 11.65
CA GLU A 75 -14.72 -31.49 10.41
C GLU A 75 -13.72 -30.32 10.34
N LEU A 76 -14.20 -29.12 10.66
CA LEU A 76 -13.38 -27.91 10.71
C LEU A 76 -12.25 -28.04 11.74
N VAL A 77 -12.54 -28.51 12.95
CA VAL A 77 -11.54 -28.73 14.00
C VAL A 77 -10.53 -29.82 13.60
N ALA A 78 -10.98 -30.89 12.93
CA ALA A 78 -10.11 -31.95 12.44
C ALA A 78 -9.14 -31.45 11.37
N GLN A 79 -9.60 -30.64 10.41
CA GLN A 79 -8.76 -30.03 9.37
C GLN A 79 -7.60 -29.22 9.98
N ARG A 80 -7.87 -28.42 11.01
CA ARG A 80 -6.84 -27.65 11.72
C ARG A 80 -5.80 -28.52 12.43
N ASN A 81 -6.19 -29.71 12.89
CA ASN A 81 -5.30 -30.61 13.63
C ASN A 81 -4.42 -31.49 12.73
N THR A 82 -4.64 -31.48 11.42
CA THR A 82 -3.75 -32.12 10.44
C THR A 82 -2.36 -31.48 10.42
N VAL A 83 -1.38 -32.16 9.82
CA VAL A 83 -0.02 -31.61 9.65
C VAL A 83 -0.07 -30.30 8.86
N LEU A 84 -0.80 -30.26 7.74
CA LEU A 84 -0.98 -29.07 6.92
C LEU A 84 -1.77 -27.98 7.65
N GLY A 85 -2.79 -28.35 8.42
CA GLY A 85 -3.57 -27.42 9.24
C GLY A 85 -2.74 -26.67 10.26
N LYS A 86 -1.72 -27.31 10.84
CA LYS A 86 -0.82 -26.72 11.86
C LYS A 86 0.20 -25.72 11.30
N VAL A 87 0.44 -25.73 9.99
CA VAL A 87 1.44 -24.89 9.31
C VAL A 87 0.80 -23.96 8.28
N GLN A 88 -0.49 -23.68 8.42
CA GLN A 88 -1.20 -22.74 7.56
C GLN A 88 -0.58 -21.34 7.60
N ASP A 89 -0.56 -20.67 6.46
CA ASP A 89 -0.26 -19.24 6.36
C ASP A 89 -1.35 -18.40 7.06
N GLN A 90 -1.09 -17.10 7.19
CA GLN A 90 -1.97 -16.18 7.90
C GLN A 90 -3.32 -15.97 7.18
N PHE A 91 -3.36 -16.07 5.85
CA PHE A 91 -4.61 -15.98 5.07
C PHE A 91 -5.55 -17.14 5.41
N ARG A 92 -5.05 -18.37 5.33
CA ARG A 92 -5.78 -19.59 5.70
C ARG A 92 -6.11 -19.63 7.18
N SER A 93 -5.19 -19.14 8.02
CA SER A 93 -5.45 -19.03 9.45
C SER A 93 -6.60 -18.06 9.75
N LEU A 94 -6.70 -16.92 9.08
CA LEU A 94 -7.80 -15.98 9.29
C LEU A 94 -9.13 -16.57 8.83
N GLU A 95 -9.16 -17.16 7.63
CA GLU A 95 -10.37 -17.80 7.10
C GLU A 95 -10.87 -18.93 8.03
N TYR A 96 -9.95 -19.76 8.53
CA TYR A 96 -10.25 -20.78 9.52
C TYR A 96 -10.87 -20.21 10.79
N GLU A 97 -10.30 -19.14 11.35
CA GLU A 97 -10.79 -18.57 12.61
C GLU A 97 -12.17 -17.91 12.45
N VAL A 98 -12.45 -17.28 11.30
CA VAL A 98 -13.79 -16.78 10.98
C VAL A 98 -14.79 -17.93 10.86
N ALA A 99 -14.45 -18.98 10.10
CA ALA A 99 -15.29 -20.18 9.99
C ALA A 99 -15.52 -20.85 11.35
N LEU A 100 -14.50 -20.88 12.22
CA LEU A 100 -14.57 -21.44 13.56
C LEU A 100 -15.54 -20.65 14.44
N LEU A 101 -15.49 -19.31 14.40
CA LEU A 101 -16.42 -18.46 15.15
C LEU A 101 -17.87 -18.65 14.69
N ILE A 102 -18.11 -18.72 13.38
CA ILE A 102 -19.44 -19.02 12.82
C ILE A 102 -19.93 -20.39 13.30
N GLY A 103 -19.08 -21.42 13.17
CA GLY A 103 -19.38 -22.79 13.59
C GLY A 103 -19.63 -22.92 15.09
N LEU A 104 -18.82 -22.27 15.94
CA LEU A 104 -19.01 -22.23 17.39
C LEU A 104 -20.34 -21.56 17.76
N LYS A 105 -20.66 -20.40 17.15
CA LYS A 105 -21.91 -19.68 17.40
C LYS A 105 -23.13 -20.53 17.03
N SER A 106 -23.08 -21.19 15.87
CA SER A 106 -24.13 -22.12 15.44
C SER A 106 -24.26 -23.33 16.37
N CYS A 107 -23.13 -23.95 16.74
CA CYS A 107 -23.09 -25.12 17.61
C CYS A 107 -23.62 -24.83 19.02
N LEU A 108 -23.30 -23.66 19.59
CA LEU A 108 -23.82 -23.24 20.88
C LEU A 108 -25.34 -23.01 20.87
N ALA A 109 -25.94 -22.73 19.72
CA ALA A 109 -27.38 -22.53 19.59
C ALA A 109 -28.19 -23.84 19.51
N THR A 110 -27.57 -24.99 19.21
CA THR A 110 -28.31 -26.26 19.05
C THR A 110 -28.73 -26.91 20.37
N ASN A 111 -28.03 -26.59 21.48
CA ASN A 111 -28.23 -27.21 22.80
C ASN A 111 -28.10 -28.75 22.83
N GLU A 112 -27.37 -29.36 21.90
CA GLU A 112 -27.20 -30.82 21.78
C GLU A 112 -25.97 -31.39 22.51
N LEU A 113 -25.15 -30.50 23.07
CA LEU A 113 -23.90 -30.82 23.76
C LEU A 113 -24.14 -31.00 25.26
N ASN A 114 -23.28 -31.78 25.92
CA ASN A 114 -23.28 -31.85 27.38
C ASN A 114 -22.92 -30.48 28.01
N ALA A 115 -23.25 -30.29 29.29
CA ALA A 115 -23.08 -29.01 29.96
C ALA A 115 -21.61 -28.56 30.05
N GLU A 116 -20.69 -29.50 30.26
CA GLU A 116 -19.26 -29.23 30.39
C GLU A 116 -18.65 -28.73 29.07
N LEU A 117 -18.89 -29.45 27.96
CA LEU A 117 -18.44 -29.03 26.63
C LEU A 117 -19.10 -27.72 26.20
N ASN A 118 -20.38 -27.51 26.51
CA ASN A 118 -21.05 -26.24 26.21
C ASN A 118 -20.34 -25.05 26.90
N GLN A 119 -20.02 -25.20 28.19
CA GLN A 119 -19.26 -24.18 28.93
C GLN A 119 -17.84 -23.97 28.36
N ASP A 120 -17.17 -25.04 27.95
CA ASP A 120 -15.86 -24.94 27.29
C ASP A 120 -15.96 -24.19 25.96
N LEU A 121 -16.94 -24.52 25.10
CA LEU A 121 -17.14 -23.84 23.83
C LEU A 121 -17.49 -22.37 23.99
N GLN A 122 -18.27 -22.00 25.02
CA GLN A 122 -18.55 -20.59 25.33
C GLN A 122 -17.27 -19.83 25.69
N ARG A 123 -16.40 -20.43 26.51
CA ARG A 123 -15.11 -19.85 26.88
C ARG A 123 -14.18 -19.72 25.67
N ILE A 124 -14.10 -20.77 24.86
CA ILE A 124 -13.30 -20.78 23.62
C ILE A 124 -13.80 -19.71 22.66
N TYR A 125 -15.11 -19.61 22.45
CA TYR A 125 -15.71 -18.57 21.61
C TYR A 125 -15.32 -17.18 22.09
N ALA A 126 -15.44 -16.90 23.40
CA ALA A 126 -15.09 -15.60 23.95
C ALA A 126 -13.61 -15.24 23.71
N VAL A 127 -12.69 -16.18 23.93
CA VAL A 127 -11.25 -15.96 23.66
C VAL A 127 -10.99 -15.75 22.18
N LYS A 128 -11.53 -16.63 21.32
CA LYS A 128 -11.34 -16.55 19.86
C LYS A 128 -11.93 -15.28 19.27
N TRP A 129 -13.06 -14.82 19.80
CA TRP A 129 -13.67 -13.55 19.43
C TRP A 129 -12.73 -12.39 19.73
N GLN A 130 -12.19 -12.33 20.96
CA GLN A 130 -11.22 -11.29 21.36
C GLN A 130 -9.92 -11.34 20.53
N GLU A 131 -9.52 -12.50 20.04
CA GLU A 131 -8.33 -12.69 19.20
C GLU A 131 -8.58 -12.44 17.69
N LEU A 132 -9.82 -12.25 17.24
CA LEU A 132 -10.10 -12.03 15.82
C LEU A 132 -9.32 -10.82 15.24
N PRO A 133 -9.24 -9.66 15.92
CA PRO A 133 -8.40 -8.55 15.45
C PRO A 133 -6.92 -8.89 15.33
N LEU A 134 -6.41 -9.78 16.19
CA LEU A 134 -5.03 -10.27 16.11
C LEU A 134 -4.80 -11.07 14.83
N HIS A 135 -5.75 -11.93 14.42
CA HIS A 135 -5.67 -12.66 13.15
C HIS A 135 -5.74 -11.75 11.92
N ILE A 136 -6.55 -10.69 11.97
CA ILE A 136 -6.59 -9.64 10.94
C ILE A 136 -5.22 -8.95 10.86
N THR A 137 -4.66 -8.55 12.01
CA THR A 137 -3.33 -7.92 12.11
C THR A 137 -2.24 -8.80 11.52
N ASN A 138 -2.21 -10.08 11.92
CA ASN A 138 -1.23 -11.04 11.41
C ASN A 138 -1.36 -11.23 9.91
N THR A 139 -2.56 -11.24 9.36
CA THR A 139 -2.77 -11.35 7.90
C THR A 139 -2.18 -10.14 7.19
N LEU A 140 -2.47 -8.93 7.66
CA LEU A 140 -1.97 -7.68 7.08
C LEU A 140 -0.44 -7.54 7.14
N TYR A 141 0.15 -7.84 8.29
CA TYR A 141 1.51 -7.42 8.60
C TYR A 141 2.53 -8.57 8.69
N SER A 142 2.08 -9.81 8.86
CA SER A 142 2.96 -10.96 9.06
C SER A 142 2.78 -12.09 8.06
N SER A 143 1.81 -11.99 7.14
CA SER A 143 1.71 -12.90 6.01
C SER A 143 2.86 -12.64 5.03
N ASP A 144 3.40 -13.70 4.43
CA ASP A 144 4.43 -13.55 3.39
C ASP A 144 3.93 -12.71 2.21
N VAL A 145 2.66 -12.92 1.84
CA VAL A 145 2.00 -12.26 0.72
C VAL A 145 1.86 -10.76 0.93
N LEU A 146 1.21 -10.31 2.02
CA LEU A 146 1.00 -8.87 2.23
C LEU A 146 2.26 -8.15 2.72
N TYR A 147 3.17 -8.84 3.42
CA TYR A 147 4.46 -8.27 3.79
C TYR A 147 5.29 -7.96 2.53
N ALA A 148 5.38 -8.90 1.57
CA ALA A 148 6.07 -8.64 0.30
C ALA A 148 5.36 -7.56 -0.53
N ASN A 149 4.02 -7.55 -0.53
CA ASN A 149 3.24 -6.55 -1.25
C ASN A 149 3.43 -5.13 -0.68
N ALA A 150 3.56 -4.98 0.63
CA ALA A 150 3.69 -3.70 1.33
C ALA A 150 5.07 -3.04 1.15
N PHE A 151 6.12 -3.82 0.94
CA PHE A 151 7.50 -3.35 1.10
C PHE A 151 8.33 -3.51 -0.17
N SER A 152 7.98 -2.73 -1.20
CA SER A 152 8.68 -2.67 -2.48
C SER A 152 9.53 -1.40 -2.62
N THR A 153 10.60 -1.50 -3.41
CA THR A 153 11.45 -0.38 -3.83
C THR A 153 11.34 -0.07 -5.32
N ASN A 154 10.33 -0.64 -5.97
CA ASN A 154 10.08 -0.40 -7.38
C ASN A 154 9.09 0.75 -7.58
N TRP A 155 9.25 1.50 -8.66
CA TRP A 155 8.25 2.48 -9.08
C TRP A 155 6.95 1.80 -9.53
N TYR A 156 5.83 2.43 -9.20
CA TYR A 156 4.52 2.16 -9.75
C TYR A 156 4.45 2.72 -11.16
N THR A 157 3.87 1.96 -12.09
CA THR A 157 3.46 2.43 -13.42
C THR A 157 2.14 1.79 -13.81
N GLU A 158 1.41 2.37 -14.76
CA GLU A 158 0.15 1.80 -15.26
C GLU A 158 0.33 0.38 -15.82
N GLU A 159 1.47 0.11 -16.48
CA GLU A 159 1.78 -1.23 -17.00
C GLU A 159 1.99 -2.27 -15.88
N THR A 160 2.40 -1.81 -14.70
CA THR A 160 2.59 -2.66 -13.52
C THR A 160 1.34 -2.76 -12.65
N ASN A 161 0.19 -2.17 -13.02
CA ASN A 161 -1.02 -2.06 -12.19
C ASN A 161 -1.76 -3.39 -11.91
N GLN A 162 -1.20 -4.53 -12.31
CA GLN A 162 -1.78 -5.84 -12.08
C GLN A 162 -1.87 -6.14 -10.58
N GLY A 163 -2.94 -6.81 -10.15
CA GLY A 163 -3.20 -7.07 -8.73
C GLY A 163 -3.70 -5.88 -7.90
N LEU A 164 -3.82 -4.66 -8.45
CA LEU A 164 -4.31 -3.50 -7.68
C LEU A 164 -5.74 -3.72 -7.17
N TYR A 165 -6.64 -4.21 -8.03
CA TYR A 165 -8.03 -4.49 -7.66
C TYR A 165 -8.13 -5.69 -6.71
N SER A 166 -7.29 -6.71 -6.86
CA SER A 166 -7.23 -7.85 -5.93
C SER A 166 -6.79 -7.40 -4.54
N LEU A 167 -5.78 -6.52 -4.47
CA LEU A 167 -5.36 -5.88 -3.22
C LEU A 167 -6.49 -5.03 -2.63
N GLN A 168 -7.17 -4.22 -3.45
CA GLN A 168 -8.34 -3.44 -3.01
C GLN A 168 -9.41 -4.35 -2.40
N SER A 169 -9.77 -5.46 -3.06
CA SER A 169 -10.77 -6.40 -2.58
C SER A 169 -10.34 -7.10 -1.28
N ALA A 170 -9.06 -7.46 -1.13
CA ALA A 170 -8.57 -8.02 0.14
C ALA A 170 -8.62 -6.99 1.28
N LEU A 171 -8.20 -5.74 1.03
CA LEU A 171 -8.33 -4.66 2.03
C LEU A 171 -9.80 -4.41 2.37
N GLN A 172 -10.70 -4.46 1.40
CA GLN A 172 -12.14 -4.36 1.62
C GLN A 172 -12.68 -5.50 2.48
N ALA A 173 -12.29 -6.75 2.20
CA ALA A 173 -12.72 -7.92 2.96
C ALA A 173 -12.26 -7.82 4.43
N LEU A 174 -11.00 -7.43 4.65
CA LEU A 174 -10.44 -7.22 5.99
C LEU A 174 -11.11 -6.05 6.72
N SER A 175 -11.33 -4.93 6.03
CA SER A 175 -12.03 -3.76 6.59
C SER A 175 -13.48 -4.10 6.96
N THR A 176 -14.17 -4.87 6.13
CA THR A 176 -15.55 -5.30 6.38
C THR A 176 -15.62 -6.24 7.57
N LEU A 177 -14.71 -7.22 7.64
CA LEU A 177 -14.62 -8.14 8.78
C LEU A 177 -14.35 -7.40 10.08
N HIS A 178 -13.43 -6.43 10.07
CA HIS A 178 -13.15 -5.60 11.25
C HIS A 178 -14.36 -4.77 11.67
N ALA A 179 -15.10 -4.19 10.71
CA ALA A 179 -16.31 -3.43 11.00
C ALA A 179 -17.43 -4.30 11.61
N LEU A 180 -17.57 -5.54 11.15
CA LEU A 180 -18.51 -6.52 11.73
C LEU A 180 -18.09 -6.91 13.16
N TYR A 181 -16.80 -7.14 13.39
CA TYR A 181 -16.26 -7.39 14.73
C TYR A 181 -16.62 -6.25 15.70
N LEU A 182 -16.47 -4.99 15.30
CA LEU A 182 -16.84 -3.84 16.13
C LEU A 182 -18.33 -3.76 16.45
N LYS A 183 -19.18 -4.39 15.64
CA LYS A 183 -20.64 -4.48 15.85
C LYS A 183 -21.08 -5.75 16.59
N GLU A 184 -20.13 -6.60 17.00
CA GLU A 184 -20.42 -7.92 17.57
C GLU A 184 -21.17 -8.86 16.61
N GLU A 185 -20.93 -8.68 15.31
CA GLU A 185 -21.54 -9.43 14.22
C GLU A 185 -20.51 -10.33 13.52
N LEU A 186 -20.97 -11.48 13.01
CA LEU A 186 -20.17 -12.36 12.15
C LEU A 186 -20.63 -12.21 10.70
N PRO A 187 -19.72 -12.31 9.73
CA PRO A 187 -20.12 -12.39 8.33
C PRO A 187 -20.88 -13.71 8.08
N GLU A 188 -21.79 -13.70 7.11
CA GLU A 188 -22.44 -14.92 6.62
C GLU A 188 -21.44 -15.83 5.89
N TYR A 189 -20.52 -15.22 5.14
CA TYR A 189 -19.45 -15.87 4.41
C TYR A 189 -18.21 -14.97 4.41
N PHE A 190 -17.03 -15.58 4.50
CA PHE A 190 -15.75 -14.88 4.44
C PHE A 190 -14.78 -15.69 3.58
N ASP A 191 -14.26 -15.05 2.53
CA ASP A 191 -13.28 -15.62 1.62
C ASP A 191 -12.25 -14.55 1.32
N ILE A 192 -11.04 -14.84 1.76
CA ILE A 192 -9.87 -14.01 1.49
C ILE A 192 -8.84 -14.75 0.63
N LEU A 193 -8.95 -16.08 0.53
CA LEU A 193 -8.03 -16.92 -0.23
C LEU A 193 -8.15 -16.67 -1.74
N SER A 194 -9.35 -16.31 -2.22
CA SER A 194 -9.60 -15.95 -3.62
C SER A 194 -8.73 -14.80 -4.13
N TYR A 195 -8.20 -13.94 -3.23
CA TYR A 195 -7.33 -12.82 -3.58
C TYR A 195 -5.83 -13.13 -3.44
N GLN A 196 -5.46 -14.20 -2.75
CA GLN A 196 -4.09 -14.44 -2.30
C GLN A 196 -3.11 -14.58 -3.46
N GLU A 197 -3.46 -15.35 -4.50
CA GLU A 197 -2.55 -15.63 -5.64
C GLU A 197 -2.17 -14.36 -6.40
N GLU A 198 -3.12 -13.46 -6.65
CA GLU A 198 -2.86 -12.21 -7.35
C GLU A 198 -2.05 -11.24 -6.49
N ILE A 199 -2.32 -11.17 -5.19
CA ILE A 199 -1.57 -10.30 -4.26
C ILE A 199 -0.13 -10.82 -4.09
N GLU A 200 0.10 -12.13 -4.17
CA GLU A 200 1.44 -12.72 -4.08
C GLU A 200 2.32 -12.37 -5.29
N LYS A 201 1.73 -12.24 -6.48
CA LYS A 201 2.46 -11.96 -7.73
C LYS A 201 2.81 -10.48 -7.90
N TYR A 202 2.06 -9.58 -7.30
CA TYR A 202 2.19 -8.14 -7.54
C TYR A 202 2.34 -7.38 -6.22
N ASP A 203 3.19 -6.35 -6.20
CA ASP A 203 3.63 -5.62 -5.01
C ASP A 203 3.09 -4.18 -4.94
N GLN A 204 1.79 -4.02 -5.22
CA GLN A 204 1.17 -2.72 -5.48
C GLN A 204 1.24 -1.74 -4.29
N LEU A 205 1.00 -2.17 -3.06
CA LEU A 205 1.01 -1.27 -1.90
C LEU A 205 2.40 -0.63 -1.72
N GLY A 206 3.45 -1.44 -1.85
CA GLY A 206 4.84 -1.02 -1.77
C GLY A 206 5.22 -0.12 -2.93
N ARG A 207 4.87 -0.48 -4.17
CA ARG A 207 5.16 0.36 -5.35
C ARG A 207 4.52 1.73 -5.24
N ILE A 208 3.25 1.79 -4.83
CA ILE A 208 2.52 3.05 -4.64
C ILE A 208 3.19 3.86 -3.54
N SER A 209 3.45 3.27 -2.37
CA SER A 209 4.06 3.97 -1.24
C SER A 209 5.47 4.48 -1.57
N TYR A 210 6.30 3.64 -2.19
CA TYR A 210 7.64 4.02 -2.65
C TYR A 210 7.59 5.16 -3.66
N SER A 211 6.66 5.09 -4.62
CA SER A 211 6.49 6.13 -5.64
C SER A 211 6.02 7.45 -5.05
N LEU A 212 5.09 7.42 -4.09
CA LEU A 212 4.63 8.62 -3.38
C LEU A 212 5.79 9.30 -2.66
N GLN A 213 6.60 8.54 -1.91
CA GLN A 213 7.76 9.05 -1.19
C GLN A 213 8.83 9.58 -2.16
N SER A 214 9.17 8.82 -3.19
CA SER A 214 10.20 9.18 -4.16
C SER A 214 9.81 10.42 -4.98
N ALA A 215 8.56 10.48 -5.47
CA ALA A 215 8.02 11.66 -6.14
C ALA A 215 8.04 12.90 -5.23
N THR A 216 7.74 12.73 -3.93
CA THR A 216 7.82 13.82 -2.94
C THR A 216 9.24 14.40 -2.87
N VAL A 217 10.26 13.53 -2.76
CA VAL A 217 11.67 13.95 -2.69
C VAL A 217 12.07 14.71 -3.96
N TYR A 218 11.75 14.18 -5.14
CA TYR A 218 12.07 14.85 -6.41
C TYR A 218 11.33 16.17 -6.60
N LEU A 219 10.05 16.25 -6.20
CA LEU A 219 9.26 17.49 -6.26
C LEU A 219 9.80 18.54 -5.29
N HIS A 220 10.24 18.14 -4.09
CA HIS A 220 10.90 19.03 -3.15
C HIS A 220 12.21 19.57 -3.72
N ALA A 221 13.09 18.70 -4.22
CA ALA A 221 14.36 19.11 -4.85
C ALA A 221 14.13 20.05 -6.03
N SER A 222 13.20 19.71 -6.93
CA SER A 222 12.85 20.55 -8.09
C SER A 222 12.29 21.91 -7.68
N THR A 223 11.42 21.95 -6.67
CA THR A 223 10.86 23.20 -6.16
C THR A 223 11.92 24.04 -5.45
N GLN A 224 12.85 23.42 -4.73
CA GLN A 224 13.93 24.11 -4.04
C GLN A 224 14.95 24.68 -5.03
N GLN A 225 15.37 23.90 -6.03
CA GLN A 225 16.21 24.34 -7.16
C GLN A 225 15.62 25.60 -7.81
N LEU A 226 14.33 25.56 -8.11
CA LEU A 226 13.58 26.67 -8.68
C LEU A 226 13.58 27.91 -7.78
N LYS A 227 13.29 27.75 -6.49
CA LYS A 227 13.22 28.87 -5.53
C LYS A 227 14.60 29.48 -5.24
N GLN A 228 15.63 28.66 -5.03
CA GLN A 228 16.97 29.13 -4.67
C GLN A 228 17.61 29.98 -5.77
N HIS A 229 17.31 29.68 -7.03
CA HIS A 229 17.83 30.40 -8.18
C HIS A 229 16.74 31.14 -8.95
N ASP A 230 15.67 31.54 -8.27
CA ASP A 230 14.57 32.29 -8.87
C ASP A 230 15.00 33.71 -9.32
N SER A 231 16.00 34.27 -8.65
CA SER A 231 16.53 35.61 -8.91
C SER A 231 17.19 35.77 -10.28
N VAL A 232 17.62 34.67 -10.92
CA VAL A 232 18.20 34.70 -12.28
C VAL A 232 17.14 34.68 -13.38
N ILE A 233 15.86 34.54 -13.03
CA ILE A 233 14.74 34.50 -13.97
C ILE A 233 14.07 35.88 -14.03
N PHE A 234 14.43 36.66 -15.05
CA PHE A 234 13.90 38.00 -15.24
C PHE A 234 12.64 38.02 -16.10
N CYS A 235 11.67 38.84 -15.67
CA CYS A 235 10.44 39.10 -16.41
C CYS A 235 10.16 40.61 -16.46
N GLY A 236 9.65 41.11 -17.59
CA GLY A 236 9.29 42.51 -17.79
C GLY A 236 9.68 43.08 -19.15
N LYS A 237 9.07 44.23 -19.50
CA LYS A 237 9.37 44.98 -20.71
C LYS A 237 10.81 45.48 -20.65
N ASN A 238 11.59 45.29 -21.73
CA ASN A 238 13.01 45.64 -21.85
C ASN A 238 13.99 44.81 -20.99
N ARG A 239 13.63 43.60 -20.56
CA ARG A 239 14.56 42.61 -19.97
C ARG A 239 14.71 41.40 -20.88
N ASP A 240 15.86 40.71 -20.81
CA ASP A 240 16.05 39.44 -21.53
C ASP A 240 15.19 38.33 -20.91
N THR A 241 14.17 37.89 -21.64
CA THR A 241 13.24 36.82 -21.23
C THR A 241 13.66 35.44 -21.70
N THR A 242 14.88 35.28 -22.22
CA THR A 242 15.36 34.00 -22.77
C THR A 242 15.39 32.90 -21.73
N LYS A 243 15.88 33.15 -20.50
CA LYS A 243 15.86 32.16 -19.41
C LYS A 243 14.42 31.78 -19.03
N TYR A 244 13.52 32.75 -18.91
CA TYR A 244 12.11 32.49 -18.66
C TYR A 244 11.47 31.60 -19.75
N ARG A 245 11.66 31.93 -21.03
CA ARG A 245 11.12 31.15 -22.15
C ARG A 245 11.67 29.73 -22.18
N ARG A 246 12.97 29.55 -21.91
CA ARG A 246 13.58 28.21 -21.79
C ARG A 246 12.99 27.45 -20.60
N LEU A 247 12.84 28.10 -19.46
CA LEU A 247 12.26 27.50 -18.25
C LEU A 247 10.80 27.07 -18.47
N LYS A 248 10.01 27.91 -19.14
CA LYS A 248 8.64 27.59 -19.57
C LYS A 248 8.60 26.40 -20.53
N ASN A 249 9.53 26.31 -21.47
CA ASN A 249 9.61 25.14 -22.37
C ASN A 249 9.97 23.87 -21.60
N VAL A 250 10.86 23.94 -20.60
CA VAL A 250 11.17 22.81 -19.71
C VAL A 250 9.92 22.37 -18.95
N PHE A 251 9.17 23.31 -18.36
CA PHE A 251 7.91 23.01 -17.70
C PHE A 251 6.90 22.33 -18.63
N GLN A 252 6.65 22.90 -19.82
CA GLN A 252 5.66 22.36 -20.74
C GLN A 252 6.04 20.97 -21.26
N LYS A 253 7.32 20.77 -21.61
CA LYS A 253 7.77 19.51 -22.19
C LYS A 253 7.88 18.39 -21.16
N TYR A 254 8.57 18.65 -20.05
CA TYR A 254 8.93 17.60 -19.10
C TYR A 254 7.96 17.53 -17.93
N TYR A 255 7.59 18.66 -17.32
CA TYR A 255 6.64 18.61 -16.21
C TYR A 255 5.22 18.29 -16.69
N VAL A 256 4.65 19.10 -17.59
CA VAL A 256 3.28 18.89 -18.11
C VAL A 256 3.21 17.65 -19.00
N GLY A 257 4.23 17.40 -19.82
CA GLY A 257 4.24 16.28 -20.78
C GLY A 257 4.56 14.91 -20.18
N GLU A 258 5.34 14.83 -19.09
CA GLU A 258 5.83 13.55 -18.57
C GLU A 258 5.54 13.35 -17.08
N ILE A 259 5.90 14.32 -16.22
CA ILE A 259 5.76 14.18 -14.77
C ILE A 259 4.29 14.28 -14.32
N GLN A 260 3.55 15.28 -14.78
CA GLN A 260 2.16 15.51 -14.37
C GLN A 260 1.22 14.34 -14.72
N PRO A 261 1.29 13.71 -15.92
CA PRO A 261 0.53 12.51 -16.21
C PRO A 261 0.87 11.37 -15.24
N TYR A 262 2.16 11.12 -15.02
CA TYR A 262 2.62 10.11 -14.06
C TYR A 262 2.07 10.36 -12.64
N LEU A 263 2.10 11.60 -12.17
CA LEU A 263 1.54 12.00 -10.88
C LEU A 263 0.01 11.77 -10.80
N ALA A 264 -0.70 11.96 -11.91
CA ALA A 264 -2.14 11.70 -11.99
C ALA A 264 -2.43 10.19 -11.89
N ASP A 265 -1.65 9.35 -12.57
CA ASP A 265 -1.79 7.89 -12.51
C ASP A 265 -1.51 7.36 -11.11
N LEU A 266 -0.42 7.82 -10.49
CA LEU A 266 -0.07 7.46 -9.11
C LEU A 266 -1.17 7.89 -8.11
N ASN A 267 -1.73 9.08 -8.30
CA ASN A 267 -2.85 9.56 -7.48
C ASN A 267 -4.09 8.69 -7.67
N SER A 268 -4.38 8.25 -8.90
CA SER A 268 -5.50 7.34 -9.19
C SER A 268 -5.30 5.98 -8.50
N ALA A 269 -4.09 5.41 -8.58
CA ALA A 269 -3.74 4.16 -7.93
C ALA A 269 -3.93 4.20 -6.40
N TYR A 270 -3.46 5.27 -5.75
CA TYR A 270 -3.71 5.49 -4.33
C TYR A 270 -5.22 5.59 -4.03
N HIS A 271 -5.97 6.34 -4.85
CA HIS A 271 -7.41 6.51 -4.63
C HIS A 271 -8.20 5.21 -4.78
N THR A 272 -7.76 4.28 -5.62
CA THR A 272 -8.35 2.93 -5.70
C THR A 272 -8.26 2.20 -4.35
N LEU A 273 -7.14 2.33 -3.63
CA LEU A 273 -6.94 1.68 -2.33
C LEU A 273 -7.50 2.47 -1.14
N SER A 274 -7.53 3.81 -1.25
CA SER A 274 -7.84 4.72 -0.14
C SER A 274 -9.13 4.44 0.65
N PRO A 275 -10.25 3.93 0.07
CA PRO A 275 -11.47 3.66 0.82
C PRO A 275 -11.31 2.56 1.89
N HIS A 276 -10.28 1.72 1.76
CA HIS A 276 -10.06 0.57 2.65
C HIS A 276 -8.69 0.60 3.33
N ILE A 277 -7.86 1.62 3.07
CA ILE A 277 -6.48 1.68 3.58
C ILE A 277 -6.42 1.93 5.09
N ASP A 278 -7.49 2.46 5.68
CA ASP A 278 -7.62 2.69 7.12
C ASP A 278 -7.48 1.40 7.93
N ILE A 279 -7.78 0.23 7.36
CA ILE A 279 -7.60 -1.06 8.03
C ILE A 279 -6.16 -1.30 8.47
N LEU A 280 -5.18 -0.68 7.80
CA LEU A 280 -3.77 -0.73 8.19
C LEU A 280 -3.53 -0.03 9.54
N TYR A 281 -4.42 0.84 10.00
CA TYR A 281 -4.26 1.69 11.17
C TYR A 281 -5.31 1.44 12.27
N THR A 282 -6.33 0.62 12.01
CA THR A 282 -7.35 0.26 13.01
C THR A 282 -7.01 -1.01 13.81
N VAL A 283 -6.00 -1.76 13.38
CA VAL A 283 -5.55 -2.96 14.05
C VAL A 283 -4.64 -2.67 15.25
N ASN A 284 -4.57 -3.58 16.23
CA ASN A 284 -3.75 -3.41 17.43
C ASN A 284 -2.27 -3.67 17.11
N LEU A 285 -1.62 -2.68 16.52
CA LEU A 285 -0.20 -2.66 16.22
C LEU A 285 0.41 -1.36 16.77
N ASP A 286 1.67 -1.42 17.20
CA ASP A 286 2.39 -0.22 17.60
C ASP A 286 2.52 0.74 16.41
N LYS A 287 2.29 2.03 16.64
CA LYS A 287 2.32 3.07 15.61
C LYS A 287 3.63 3.12 14.83
N GLN A 288 4.75 2.74 15.46
CA GLN A 288 6.05 2.67 14.79
C GLN A 288 6.11 1.62 13.66
N TYR A 289 5.21 0.64 13.68
CA TYR A 289 5.12 -0.43 12.68
C TYR A 289 4.03 -0.21 11.64
N HIS A 290 3.26 0.87 11.75
CA HIS A 290 2.25 1.20 10.76
C HIS A 290 2.89 1.48 9.40
N HIS A 291 2.24 0.99 8.34
CA HIS A 291 2.68 1.26 6.98
C HIS A 291 2.61 2.78 6.68
N PRO A 292 3.59 3.39 5.97
CA PRO A 292 3.67 4.85 5.81
C PRO A 292 2.80 5.41 4.67
N VAL A 293 1.97 4.61 4.01
CA VAL A 293 1.25 5.03 2.79
C VAL A 293 0.37 6.27 2.96
N GLN A 294 -0.31 6.45 4.10
CA GLN A 294 -1.11 7.66 4.35
C GLN A 294 -0.26 8.92 4.55
N SER A 295 0.84 8.84 5.31
CA SER A 295 1.75 9.97 5.48
C SER A 295 2.46 10.28 4.17
N ALA A 296 2.91 9.27 3.43
CA ALA A 296 3.50 9.40 2.10
C ALA A 296 2.56 10.11 1.13
N TYR A 297 1.27 9.76 1.11
CA TYR A 297 0.28 10.44 0.28
C TYR A 297 0.06 11.91 0.68
N THR A 298 0.05 12.18 1.99
CA THR A 298 -0.11 13.55 2.50
C THR A 298 1.05 14.45 2.09
N GLU A 299 2.28 13.96 2.26
CA GLU A 299 3.51 14.66 1.87
C GLU A 299 3.58 14.85 0.35
N TYR A 300 3.26 13.81 -0.41
CA TYR A 300 3.16 13.84 -1.87
C TYR A 300 2.21 14.92 -2.38
N LYS A 301 1.00 14.98 -1.81
CA LYS A 301 0.00 15.98 -2.18
C LYS A 301 0.52 17.39 -1.89
N GLN A 302 1.16 17.60 -0.74
CA GLN A 302 1.73 18.90 -0.38
C GLN A 302 2.88 19.29 -1.31
N ALA A 303 3.78 18.37 -1.64
CA ALA A 303 4.89 18.61 -2.57
C ALA A 303 4.40 19.00 -3.98
N THR A 304 3.37 18.30 -4.47
CA THR A 304 2.73 18.59 -5.77
C THR A 304 2.10 19.98 -5.79
N ILE A 305 1.37 20.35 -4.73
CA ILE A 305 0.78 21.69 -4.58
C ILE A 305 1.87 22.76 -4.54
N ASN A 306 2.92 22.56 -3.73
CA ASN A 306 4.03 23.51 -3.59
C ASN A 306 4.74 23.74 -4.93
N HIS A 307 4.94 22.69 -5.72
CA HIS A 307 5.56 22.78 -7.04
C HIS A 307 4.67 23.57 -8.00
N ALA A 308 3.38 23.27 -8.06
CA ALA A 308 2.41 24.01 -8.89
C ALA A 308 2.33 25.50 -8.50
N GLN A 309 2.35 25.81 -7.20
CA GLN A 309 2.32 27.18 -6.69
C GLN A 309 3.53 28.01 -7.12
N TYR A 310 4.72 27.41 -7.19
CA TYR A 310 5.90 28.08 -7.74
C TYR A 310 5.65 28.52 -9.18
N TRP A 311 5.19 27.60 -10.03
CA TRP A 311 4.91 27.89 -11.45
C TRP A 311 3.81 28.93 -11.64
N MET A 312 2.72 28.82 -10.90
CA MET A 312 1.65 29.82 -10.92
C MET A 312 2.17 31.23 -10.57
N SER A 313 3.02 31.32 -9.55
CA SER A 313 3.64 32.58 -9.13
C SER A 313 4.60 33.13 -10.20
N LEU A 314 5.42 32.26 -10.79
CA LEU A 314 6.32 32.61 -11.87
C LEU A 314 5.56 33.13 -13.10
N PHE A 315 4.54 32.41 -13.57
CA PHE A 315 3.73 32.82 -14.73
C PHE A 315 3.02 34.15 -14.49
N LYS A 316 2.44 34.33 -13.31
CA LYS A 316 1.82 35.61 -12.92
C LYS A 316 2.83 36.75 -12.93
N ARG A 317 4.02 36.56 -12.36
CA ARG A 317 5.12 37.56 -12.39
C ARG A 317 5.54 37.90 -13.81
N CYS A 318 5.47 36.94 -14.73
CA CYS A 318 5.93 37.07 -16.10
C CYS A 318 4.85 37.46 -17.11
N GLY A 319 3.62 37.71 -16.64
CA GLY A 319 2.51 38.17 -17.47
C GLY A 319 1.88 37.08 -18.34
N ASP A 320 2.19 35.81 -18.08
CA ASP A 320 1.54 34.69 -18.74
C ASP A 320 0.26 34.31 -17.99
N GLN A 321 -0.86 34.22 -18.71
CA GLN A 321 -2.10 33.69 -18.14
C GLN A 321 -2.02 32.16 -18.11
N VAL A 322 -2.21 31.59 -16.93
CA VAL A 322 -2.31 30.14 -16.72
C VAL A 322 -3.60 29.65 -17.41
N GLY A 323 -3.48 28.71 -18.35
CA GLY A 323 -4.65 28.04 -18.97
C GLY A 323 -4.92 28.33 -20.45
N GLN A 324 -4.02 29.00 -21.18
CA GLN A 324 -4.10 29.07 -22.65
C GLN A 324 -2.97 28.27 -23.29
N SER A 325 -3.24 27.00 -23.59
CA SER A 325 -2.58 26.31 -24.71
C SER A 325 -3.01 27.03 -25.99
N ARG A 326 -2.06 27.53 -26.77
CA ARG A 326 -2.28 27.87 -28.17
C ARG A 326 -2.00 26.66 -29.03
#